data_AF-A0A416VU86-F1
#
_entry.id   AF-A0A416VU86-F1
#
_cell.length_a   1.000
_cell.length_b   1.000
_cell.length_c   1.000
_cell.angle_alpha   90.00
_cell.angle_beta   90.00
_cell.angle_gamma   90.00
#
_symmetry.space_group_name_H-M   'P 1'
#
loop_
_entity.id
_entity.type
_entity.pdbx_description
1 polymer ?
#
loop_
_entity_poly.entity_id
_entity_poly.type
_entity_poly.pdbx_seq_one_letter_code
_entity_poly.pdbx_strand_id
1 'polypeptide(L)'
;MKIFWIACCLACLMIGFFLGQMNVSEKEVTKYVQGETIRDTITNFVPDTVYLAGELRYKYKYKTDTVYLDVSVVDRNETIKATLEDWNLIRDYKRILFDNESGKLSVDLLVQYNELRRLSYSFIPIHKEITIMKKRVFMPFASISVLNLNSFSAGGGFFYYNLGFRTEYSSKGINWGILYKF
;
A
#
# COMPACT_ATOMS: atom_id res chain seq x y z
N MET A 1 36.93 38.12 27.59
CA MET A 1 36.58 38.44 26.17
C MET A 1 36.43 37.19 25.29
N LYS A 2 37.38 36.25 25.25
CA LYS A 2 37.33 35.07 24.34
C LYS A 2 36.11 34.13 24.52
N ILE A 3 35.68 33.87 25.76
CA ILE A 3 34.52 33.00 26.06
C ILE A 3 33.20 33.56 25.52
N PHE A 4 33.03 34.89 25.54
CA PHE A 4 31.84 35.56 25.01
C PHE A 4 31.74 35.42 23.48
N TRP A 5 32.86 35.55 22.76
CA TRP A 5 32.92 35.35 21.31
C TRP A 5 32.60 33.90 20.92
N ILE A 6 33.11 32.92 21.68
CA ILE A 6 32.84 31.50 21.45
C ILE A 6 31.35 31.18 21.69
N ALA A 7 30.77 31.69 22.78
CA ALA A 7 29.34 31.53 23.06
C ALA A 7 28.46 32.16 21.97
N CYS A 8 28.84 33.32 21.45
CA CYS A 8 28.13 33.99 20.35
C CYS A 8 28.20 33.17 19.05
N CYS A 9 29.37 32.64 18.68
CA CYS A 9 29.49 31.74 17.53
C CYS A 9 28.64 30.48 17.67
N LEU A 10 28.60 29.88 18.85
CA LEU A 10 27.79 28.69 19.11
C LEU A 10 26.29 28.99 18.98
N ALA A 11 25.85 30.15 19.48
CA ALA A 11 24.47 30.62 19.34
C ALA A 11 24.10 30.86 17.87
N CYS A 12 24.97 31.49 17.08
CA CYS A 12 24.74 31.70 15.64
C CYS A 12 24.61 30.37 14.86
N LEU A 13 25.42 29.37 15.19
CA LEU A 13 25.32 28.04 14.57
C LEU A 13 24.02 27.34 14.94
N MET A 14 23.60 27.41 16.20
CA MET A 14 22.33 26.84 16.66
C MET A 14 21.15 27.52 15.97
N ILE A 15 21.14 28.86 15.88
CA ILE A 15 20.09 29.61 15.18
C ILE A 15 20.06 29.23 13.68
N GLY A 16 21.22 29.14 13.02
CA GLY A 16 21.30 28.70 11.63
C GLY A 16 20.76 27.28 11.41
N PHE A 17 21.03 26.36 12.34
CA PHE A 17 20.54 24.98 12.30
C PHE A 17 19.03 24.89 12.49
N PHE A 18 18.47 25.58 13.49
CA PHE A 18 17.02 25.58 13.75
C PHE A 18 16.24 26.27 12.63
N LEU A 19 16.75 27.38 12.09
CA LEU A 19 16.17 28.01 10.91
C LEU A 19 16.21 27.05 9.71
N GLY A 20 17.30 26.32 9.49
CA GLY A 20 17.42 25.34 8.41
C GLY A 20 16.34 24.25 8.44
N GLN A 21 16.02 23.70 9.63
CA GLN A 21 14.99 22.66 9.78
C GLN A 21 13.56 23.20 9.67
N MET A 22 13.26 24.37 10.23
CA MET A 22 11.91 24.95 10.22
C MET A 22 11.44 25.36 8.82
N ASN A 23 12.38 25.49 7.87
CA ASN A 23 12.13 25.96 6.51
C ASN A 23 11.63 24.88 5.54
N VAL A 24 11.42 23.64 6.01
CA VAL A 24 11.00 22.50 5.18
C VAL A 24 9.59 22.08 5.57
N SER A 25 8.66 22.13 4.62
CA SER A 25 7.36 21.47 4.76
C SER A 25 7.46 20.07 4.16
N GLU A 26 7.01 19.10 4.93
CA GLU A 26 6.85 17.72 4.48
C GLU A 26 5.40 17.55 4.01
N LYS A 27 5.24 17.11 2.77
CA LYS A 27 3.94 16.67 2.24
C LYS A 27 4.02 15.18 2.02
N GLU A 28 3.21 14.44 2.77
CA GLU A 28 3.02 13.01 2.53
C GLU A 28 1.97 12.82 1.43
N VAL A 29 2.36 12.10 0.38
CA VAL A 29 1.43 11.65 -0.66
C VAL A 29 1.42 10.13 -0.63
N THR A 30 0.31 9.56 -0.16
CA THR A 30 0.07 8.11 -0.21
C THR A 30 -0.53 7.73 -1.55
N LYS A 31 0.14 6.87 -2.30
CA LYS A 31 -0.39 6.27 -3.53
C LYS A 31 -0.50 4.76 -3.35
N TYR A 32 -1.62 4.19 -3.78
CA TYR A 32 -1.78 2.75 -3.89
C TYR A 32 -1.49 2.37 -5.33
N VAL A 33 -0.42 1.59 -5.54
CA VAL A 33 0.03 1.17 -6.86
C VAL A 33 -0.18 -0.33 -6.99
N GLN A 34 -0.83 -0.73 -8.07
CA GLN A 34 -1.05 -2.14 -8.38
C GLN A 34 0.27 -2.74 -8.88
N GLY A 35 0.73 -3.80 -8.23
CA GLY A 35 1.93 -4.54 -8.66
C GLY A 35 1.65 -5.51 -9.79
N GLU A 36 2.69 -6.22 -10.22
CA GLU A 36 2.58 -7.24 -11.26
C GLU A 36 1.71 -8.41 -10.78
N THR A 37 0.89 -8.95 -11.68
CA THR A 37 -0.01 -10.06 -11.34
C THR A 37 0.78 -11.37 -11.32
N ILE A 38 0.86 -11.99 -10.15
CA ILE A 38 1.47 -13.31 -9.98
C ILE A 38 0.40 -14.35 -10.31
N ARG A 39 0.68 -15.22 -11.29
CA ARG A 39 -0.21 -16.30 -11.69
C ARG A 39 0.57 -17.58 -11.84
N ASP A 40 -0.01 -18.68 -11.40
CA ASP A 40 0.54 -20.01 -11.65
C ASP A 40 -0.58 -21.04 -11.75
N THR A 41 -0.26 -22.19 -12.32
CA THR A 41 -1.13 -23.36 -12.40
C THR A 41 -0.34 -24.60 -12.03
N ILE A 42 -0.63 -25.13 -10.85
CA ILE A 42 -0.04 -26.36 -10.36
C ILE A 42 -0.93 -27.51 -10.83
N THR A 43 -0.32 -28.40 -11.59
CA THR A 43 -0.92 -29.66 -12.06
C THR A 43 -0.32 -30.82 -11.28
N ASN A 44 -1.12 -31.85 -10.99
CA ASN A 44 -0.71 -33.03 -10.22
C ASN A 44 -0.31 -32.71 -8.78
N PHE A 45 -1.28 -32.22 -8.00
CA PHE A 45 -1.08 -31.96 -6.58
C PHE A 45 -0.97 -33.28 -5.81
N VAL A 46 0.19 -33.53 -5.19
CA VAL A 46 0.40 -34.72 -4.36
C VAL A 46 0.04 -34.39 -2.91
N PRO A 47 -0.86 -35.14 -2.26
CA PRO A 47 -1.16 -34.93 -0.86
C PRO A 47 0.04 -35.33 0.01
N ASP A 48 0.42 -34.48 0.97
CA ASP A 48 1.52 -34.77 1.91
C ASP A 48 1.18 -35.94 2.85
N THR A 49 -0.09 -36.02 3.28
CA THR A 49 -0.60 -37.06 4.17
C THR A 49 -1.98 -37.51 3.75
N VAL A 50 -2.21 -38.83 3.74
CA VAL A 50 -3.52 -39.43 3.46
C VAL A 50 -3.90 -40.30 4.64
N TYR A 51 -5.06 -40.03 5.23
CA TYR A 51 -5.62 -40.81 6.33
C TYR A 51 -7.04 -41.24 5.99
N LEU A 52 -7.36 -42.49 6.30
CA LEU A 52 -8.71 -43.01 6.21
C LEU A 52 -9.49 -42.52 7.45
N ALA A 53 -10.41 -41.58 7.25
CA ALA A 53 -11.25 -41.06 8.31
C ALA A 53 -12.36 -42.05 8.70
N GLY A 54 -11.97 -43.17 9.33
CA GLY A 54 -12.90 -44.16 9.88
C GLY A 54 -13.66 -44.97 8.82
N GLU A 55 -14.97 -45.14 9.03
CA GLU A 55 -15.85 -45.94 8.17
C GLU A 55 -16.18 -45.26 6.83
N LEU A 56 -16.41 -46.08 5.80
CA LEU A 56 -16.70 -45.64 4.45
C LEU A 56 -18.08 -44.95 4.39
N ARG A 57 -18.11 -43.70 3.92
CA ARG A 57 -19.33 -42.91 3.82
C ARG A 57 -19.99 -43.09 2.44
N TYR A 58 -21.24 -43.53 2.43
CA TYR A 58 -22.03 -43.71 1.22
C TYR A 58 -23.06 -42.59 1.04
N LYS A 59 -23.44 -42.33 -0.21
CA LYS A 59 -24.54 -41.43 -0.57
C LYS A 59 -25.87 -42.19 -0.54
N TYR A 60 -26.47 -42.30 0.64
CA TYR A 60 -27.68 -43.11 0.86
C TYR A 60 -28.85 -42.69 -0.03
N LYS A 61 -29.44 -43.69 -0.68
CA LYS A 61 -30.70 -43.61 -1.42
C LYS A 61 -31.71 -44.52 -0.74
N TYR A 62 -32.94 -44.03 -0.63
CA TYR A 62 -34.02 -44.71 0.08
C TYR A 62 -35.13 -45.07 -0.91
N LYS A 63 -35.73 -46.23 -0.71
CA LYS A 63 -36.93 -46.67 -1.41
C LYS A 63 -38.01 -47.05 -0.41
N THR A 64 -39.26 -46.98 -0.85
CA THR A 64 -40.38 -47.50 -0.07
C THR A 64 -40.30 -49.02 -0.03
N ASP A 65 -40.53 -49.62 1.13
CA ASP A 65 -40.61 -51.07 1.25
C ASP A 65 -41.85 -51.59 0.52
N THR A 66 -41.70 -52.76 -0.11
CA THR A 66 -42.80 -53.50 -0.73
C THR A 66 -43.76 -54.10 0.30
N VAL A 67 -43.31 -54.35 1.53
CA VAL A 67 -44.13 -54.94 2.61
C VAL A 67 -44.79 -53.86 3.48
N TYR A 68 -44.06 -52.80 3.80
CA TYR A 68 -44.53 -51.68 4.63
C TYR A 68 -44.40 -50.35 3.87
N LEU A 69 -45.52 -49.90 3.29
CA LEU A 69 -45.57 -48.71 2.43
C LEU A 69 -45.22 -47.39 3.14
N ASP A 70 -45.24 -47.39 4.48
CA ASP A 70 -44.92 -46.27 5.36
C ASP A 70 -43.45 -46.24 5.82
N VAL A 71 -42.66 -47.28 5.53
CA VAL A 71 -41.26 -47.39 5.93
C VAL A 71 -40.34 -47.24 4.73
N SER A 72 -39.46 -46.24 4.77
CA SER A 72 -38.39 -46.08 3.79
C SER A 72 -37.15 -46.90 4.19
N VAL A 73 -36.71 -47.79 3.32
CA VAL A 73 -35.53 -48.65 3.51
C VAL A 73 -34.42 -48.19 2.56
N VAL A 74 -33.17 -48.28 3.01
CA VAL A 74 -32.01 -47.95 2.17
C VAL A 74 -31.95 -48.90 0.96
N ASP A 75 -31.96 -48.35 -0.24
CA ASP A 75 -31.64 -49.10 -1.45
C ASP A 75 -30.12 -49.24 -1.56
N ARG A 76 -29.61 -50.44 -1.29
CA ARG A 76 -28.17 -50.72 -1.33
C ARG A 76 -27.57 -50.53 -2.74
N ASN A 77 -28.25 -50.99 -3.78
CA ASN A 77 -27.75 -50.94 -5.15
C ASN A 77 -27.70 -49.49 -5.65
N GLU A 78 -28.78 -48.75 -5.39
CA GLU A 78 -28.86 -47.34 -5.79
C GLU A 78 -27.90 -46.47 -4.97
N THR A 79 -27.70 -46.77 -3.69
CA THR A 79 -26.72 -46.09 -2.83
C THR A 79 -25.28 -46.29 -3.35
N ILE A 80 -24.90 -47.52 -3.69
CA ILE A 80 -23.56 -47.81 -4.24
C ILE A 80 -23.38 -47.11 -5.58
N LYS A 81 -24.37 -47.22 -6.47
CA LYS A 81 -24.35 -46.55 -7.78
C LYS A 81 -24.21 -45.04 -7.64
N ALA A 82 -25.02 -44.41 -6.79
CA ALA A 82 -24.98 -42.97 -6.56
C ALA A 82 -23.65 -42.52 -5.94
N THR A 83 -23.03 -43.34 -5.09
CA THR A 83 -21.71 -43.05 -4.51
C THR A 83 -20.61 -43.10 -5.57
N LEU A 84 -20.61 -44.12 -6.43
CA LEU A 84 -19.65 -44.26 -7.52
C LEU A 84 -19.80 -43.16 -8.57
N GLU A 85 -21.03 -42.83 -8.94
CA GLU A 85 -21.33 -41.72 -9.85
C GLU A 85 -20.83 -40.40 -9.29
N ASP A 86 -21.09 -40.11 -8.00
CA ASP A 86 -20.65 -38.89 -7.33
C ASP A 86 -19.12 -38.78 -7.22
N TRP A 87 -18.44 -39.91 -6.98
CA TRP A 87 -16.97 -39.95 -6.90
C TRP A 87 -16.30 -39.68 -8.26
N ASN A 88 -16.96 -40.07 -9.36
CA ASN A 88 -16.49 -39.83 -10.72
C ASN A 88 -16.71 -38.38 -11.21
N LEU A 89 -17.49 -37.57 -10.48
CA LEU A 89 -17.75 -36.18 -10.86
C LEU A 89 -16.50 -35.31 -10.71
N ILE A 90 -16.28 -34.46 -11.71
CA ILE A 90 -15.30 -33.37 -11.65
C ILE A 90 -15.96 -32.16 -11.00
N ARG A 91 -15.32 -31.63 -9.96
CA ARG A 91 -15.78 -30.44 -9.23
C ARG A 91 -14.81 -29.30 -9.51
N ASP A 92 -15.32 -28.28 -10.20
CA ASP A 92 -14.61 -27.02 -10.46
C ASP A 92 -15.09 -25.97 -9.45
N TYR A 93 -14.16 -25.41 -8.68
CA TYR A 93 -14.42 -24.36 -7.70
C TYR A 93 -13.66 -23.10 -8.08
N LYS A 94 -14.39 -22.03 -8.39
CA LYS A 94 -13.84 -20.70 -8.66
C LYS A 94 -14.26 -19.74 -7.58
N ARG A 95 -13.29 -19.18 -6.86
CA ARG A 95 -13.54 -18.28 -5.74
C ARG A 95 -12.50 -17.17 -5.71
N ILE A 96 -12.95 -15.99 -5.30
CA ILE A 96 -12.07 -14.92 -4.85
C ILE A 96 -11.89 -15.13 -3.35
N LEU A 97 -10.65 -15.36 -2.91
CA LEU A 97 -10.35 -15.59 -1.49
C LEU A 97 -10.34 -14.29 -0.70
N PHE A 98 -9.80 -13.23 -1.29
CA PHE A 98 -9.88 -11.87 -0.75
C PHE A 98 -9.73 -10.81 -1.83
N ASP A 99 -10.28 -9.65 -1.56
CA ASP A 99 -10.19 -8.43 -2.36
C ASP A 99 -10.12 -7.25 -1.37
N ASN A 100 -8.90 -6.87 -0.98
CA ASN A 100 -8.63 -5.92 0.10
C ASN A 100 -7.48 -4.96 -0.26
N GLU A 101 -7.06 -4.14 0.71
CA GLU A 101 -5.95 -3.17 0.52
C GLU A 101 -4.60 -3.81 0.16
N SER A 102 -4.42 -5.11 0.45
CA SER A 102 -3.22 -5.87 0.09
C SER A 102 -3.29 -6.42 -1.34
N GLY A 103 -4.48 -6.42 -1.96
CA GLY A 103 -4.68 -6.91 -3.31
C GLY A 103 -5.86 -7.86 -3.44
N LYS A 104 -5.87 -8.57 -4.57
CA LYS A 104 -6.94 -9.52 -4.95
C LYS A 104 -6.35 -10.89 -5.25
N LEU A 105 -6.86 -11.92 -4.57
CA LEU A 105 -6.49 -13.32 -4.83
C LEU A 105 -7.70 -14.10 -5.34
N SER A 106 -7.57 -14.61 -6.56
CA SER A 106 -8.53 -15.52 -7.19
C SER A 106 -7.93 -16.91 -7.30
N VAL A 107 -8.73 -17.94 -7.00
CA VAL A 107 -8.33 -19.35 -7.04
C VAL A 107 -9.35 -20.16 -7.83
N ASP A 108 -8.85 -21.09 -8.65
CA ASP A 108 -9.57 -22.08 -9.44
C ASP A 108 -9.03 -23.47 -9.06
N LEU A 109 -9.91 -24.32 -8.52
CA LEU A 109 -9.59 -25.67 -8.06
C LEU A 109 -10.36 -26.66 -8.90
N LEU A 110 -9.69 -27.71 -9.37
CA LEU A 110 -10.33 -28.85 -10.02
C LEU A 110 -10.08 -30.10 -9.20
N VAL A 111 -11.16 -30.67 -8.66
CA VAL A 111 -11.14 -31.87 -7.82
C VAL A 111 -11.85 -33.01 -8.54
N GLN A 112 -11.22 -34.18 -8.59
CA GLN A 112 -11.80 -35.39 -9.16
C GLN A 112 -11.31 -36.59 -8.36
N TYR A 113 -12.16 -37.61 -8.17
CA TYR A 113 -11.77 -38.82 -7.43
C TYR A 113 -11.33 -38.54 -5.98
N ASN A 114 -11.84 -37.45 -5.39
CA ASN A 114 -11.41 -36.93 -4.10
C ASN A 114 -9.93 -36.48 -4.07
N GLU A 115 -9.33 -36.18 -5.23
CA GLU A 115 -7.98 -35.67 -5.37
C GLU A 115 -7.99 -34.29 -6.04
N LEU A 116 -7.13 -33.39 -5.57
CA LEU A 116 -6.94 -32.09 -6.21
C LEU A 116 -6.06 -32.27 -7.45
N ARG A 117 -6.66 -32.15 -8.63
CA ARG A 117 -5.98 -32.36 -9.92
C ARG A 117 -5.28 -31.10 -10.41
N ARG A 118 -5.92 -29.95 -10.23
CA ARG A 118 -5.41 -28.64 -10.65
C ARG A 118 -5.71 -27.59 -9.60
N LEU A 119 -4.72 -26.77 -9.31
CA LEU A 119 -4.85 -25.54 -8.57
C LEU A 119 -4.26 -24.41 -9.41
N SER A 120 -5.10 -23.47 -9.83
CA SER A 120 -4.68 -22.25 -10.49
C SER A 120 -4.97 -21.07 -9.58
N TYR A 121 -4.02 -20.14 -9.48
CA TYR A 121 -4.23 -18.92 -8.70
C TYR A 121 -3.78 -17.68 -9.48
N SER A 122 -4.43 -16.56 -9.19
CA SER A 122 -4.06 -15.24 -9.70
C SER A 122 -4.10 -14.25 -8.56
N PHE A 123 -2.93 -13.73 -8.20
CA PHE A 123 -2.75 -12.73 -7.16
C PHE A 123 -2.34 -11.39 -7.77
N ILE A 124 -3.09 -10.35 -7.46
CA ILE A 124 -2.83 -8.98 -7.86
C ILE A 124 -2.46 -8.19 -6.60
N PRO A 125 -1.17 -7.99 -6.28
CA PRO A 125 -0.76 -7.24 -5.11
C PRO A 125 -1.03 -5.74 -5.27
N ILE A 126 -1.33 -5.06 -4.16
CA ILE A 126 -1.38 -3.60 -4.09
C ILE A 126 -0.31 -3.15 -3.08
N HIS A 127 0.58 -2.26 -3.53
CA HIS A 127 1.63 -1.67 -2.71
C HIS A 127 1.26 -0.24 -2.31
N LYS A 128 1.52 0.11 -1.06
CA LYS A 128 1.39 1.48 -0.55
C LYS A 128 2.72 2.19 -0.71
N GLU A 129 2.78 3.11 -1.66
CA GLU A 129 3.92 4.00 -1.85
C GLU A 129 3.67 5.31 -1.11
N ILE A 130 4.53 5.60 -0.13
CA ILE A 130 4.51 6.87 0.59
C ILE A 130 5.66 7.70 0.04
N THR A 131 5.33 8.70 -0.76
CA THR A 131 6.33 9.68 -1.22
C THR A 131 6.31 10.87 -0.29
N ILE A 132 7.40 11.09 0.45
CA ILE A 132 7.59 12.26 1.30
C ILE A 132 8.29 13.34 0.46
N MET A 133 7.53 14.34 0.03
CA MET A 133 8.11 15.49 -0.67
C MET A 133 8.52 16.55 0.35
N LYS A 134 9.82 16.87 0.39
CA LYS A 134 10.37 17.96 1.19
C LYS A 134 10.45 19.22 0.33
N LYS A 135 9.50 20.15 0.51
CA LYS A 135 9.54 21.45 -0.16
C LYS A 135 10.11 22.49 0.79
N ARG A 136 11.12 23.23 0.35
CA ARG A 136 11.60 24.40 1.07
C ARG A 136 10.53 25.49 0.98
N VAL A 137 9.92 25.83 2.11
CA VAL A 137 8.86 26.84 2.22
C VAL A 137 9.44 28.20 2.54
N PHE A 138 10.54 28.25 3.27
CA PHE A 138 11.19 29.51 3.64
C PHE A 138 12.58 29.61 3.02
N MET A 139 12.81 30.70 2.28
CA MET A 139 14.06 30.95 1.57
C MET A 139 14.59 32.34 1.96
N PRO A 140 15.60 32.42 2.85
CA PRO A 140 16.25 33.69 3.15
C PRO A 140 17.08 34.13 1.95
N PHE A 141 17.18 35.43 1.74
CA PHE A 141 18.06 36.02 0.73
C PHE A 141 18.72 37.30 1.27
N ALA A 142 19.93 37.56 0.79
CA ALA A 142 20.60 38.84 0.95
C ALA A 142 20.49 39.59 -0.37
N SER A 143 20.40 40.92 -0.29
CA SER A 143 20.27 41.76 -1.46
C SER A 143 21.18 42.97 -1.35
N ILE A 144 21.89 43.28 -2.42
CA ILE A 144 22.69 44.49 -2.54
C ILE A 144 22.14 45.21 -3.78
N SER A 145 21.87 46.50 -3.67
CA SER A 145 21.37 47.29 -4.79
C SER A 145 22.15 48.60 -4.91
N VAL A 146 22.44 48.99 -6.15
CA VAL A 146 23.16 50.24 -6.44
C VAL A 146 22.12 51.28 -6.81
N LEU A 147 22.00 52.37 -6.04
CA LEU A 147 21.00 53.40 -6.32
C LEU A 147 21.53 54.50 -7.26
N ASN A 148 22.78 54.91 -7.10
CA ASN A 148 23.49 55.92 -7.91
C ASN A 148 24.99 55.58 -7.94
N LEU A 149 25.78 56.25 -8.79
CA LEU A 149 27.25 56.06 -8.94
C LEU A 149 28.06 56.10 -7.62
N ASN A 150 27.50 56.65 -6.53
CA ASN A 150 28.17 56.78 -5.23
C ASN A 150 27.33 56.28 -4.03
N SER A 151 26.26 55.52 -4.25
CA SER A 151 25.41 55.02 -3.14
C SER A 151 24.90 53.60 -3.35
N PHE A 152 25.08 52.77 -2.33
CA PHE A 152 24.65 51.37 -2.28
C PHE A 152 23.62 51.18 -1.16
N SER A 153 22.63 50.31 -1.38
CA SER A 153 21.81 49.73 -0.33
C SER A 153 22.20 48.27 -0.11
N ALA A 154 22.16 47.86 1.14
CA ALA A 154 22.30 46.47 1.54
C ALA A 154 21.08 46.09 2.37
N GLY A 155 20.60 44.88 2.16
CA GLY A 155 19.38 44.41 2.77
C GLY A 155 19.27 42.91 2.72
N GLY A 156 18.16 42.43 3.21
CA GLY A 156 17.84 41.03 3.22
C GLY A 156 16.35 40.83 3.39
N GLY A 157 15.95 39.59 3.21
CA GLY A 157 14.56 39.23 3.29
C GLY A 157 14.39 37.73 3.31
N PHE A 158 13.14 37.32 3.27
CA PHE A 158 12.79 35.93 3.15
C PHE A 158 11.59 35.78 2.22
N PHE A 159 11.55 34.66 1.51
CA PHE A 159 10.34 34.18 0.84
C PHE A 159 9.67 33.13 1.71
N TYR A 160 8.36 33.25 1.91
CA TYR A 160 7.48 32.19 2.37
C TYR A 160 6.61 31.75 1.18
N TYR A 161 6.86 30.54 0.68
CA TYR A 161 6.39 30.09 -0.63
C TYR A 161 6.78 31.06 -1.75
N ASN A 162 5.80 31.73 -2.37
CA ASN A 162 6.01 32.66 -3.48
C ASN A 162 5.97 34.13 -3.04
N LEU A 163 5.60 34.42 -1.79
CA LEU A 163 5.55 35.77 -1.24
C LEU A 163 6.83 36.07 -0.46
N GLY A 164 7.50 37.15 -0.82
CA GLY A 164 8.73 37.60 -0.18
C GLY A 164 8.57 38.94 0.52
N PHE A 165 9.24 39.08 1.66
CA PHE A 165 9.39 40.34 2.36
C PHE A 165 10.86 40.75 2.31
N ARG A 166 11.12 41.99 1.90
CA ARG A 166 12.45 42.58 1.80
C ARG A 166 12.53 43.80 2.69
N THR A 167 13.65 43.93 3.39
CA THR A 167 14.06 45.17 4.05
C THR A 167 15.43 45.57 3.52
N GLU A 168 15.57 46.82 3.11
CA GLU A 168 16.80 47.39 2.60
C GLU A 168 17.16 48.64 3.38
N TYR A 169 18.44 48.75 3.74
CA TYR A 169 18.99 49.93 4.36
C TYR A 169 19.87 50.68 3.36
N SER A 170 19.63 51.99 3.25
CA SER A 170 20.38 52.92 2.42
C SER A 170 20.78 54.14 3.26
N SER A 171 21.79 54.88 2.82
CA SER A 171 22.18 56.17 3.42
C SER A 171 21.03 57.19 3.51
N LYS A 172 19.93 56.99 2.76
CA LYS A 172 18.75 57.85 2.75
C LYS A 172 17.58 57.34 3.62
N GLY A 173 17.65 56.12 4.16
CA GLY A 173 16.57 55.54 4.97
C GLY A 173 16.39 54.02 4.81
N ILE A 174 15.34 53.49 5.45
CA ILE A 174 14.92 52.08 5.37
C ILE A 174 13.79 51.95 4.36
N ASN A 175 13.94 51.02 3.42
CA ASN A 175 12.90 50.66 2.45
C ASN A 175 12.36 49.26 2.73
N TRP A 176 11.04 49.12 2.65
CA TRP A 176 10.35 47.84 2.77
C TRP A 176 9.73 47.48 1.43
N GLY A 177 9.85 46.21 1.03
CA GLY A 177 9.33 45.72 -0.24
C GLY A 177 8.64 44.37 -0.09
N ILE A 178 7.60 44.17 -0.89
CA ILE A 178 6.96 42.86 -1.09
C ILE A 178 7.40 42.35 -2.45
N LEU A 179 7.84 41.10 -2.50
CA LEU A 179 8.30 40.43 -3.71
C LEU A 179 7.36 39.27 -4.03
N TYR A 180 7.14 39.01 -5.31
CA TYR A 180 6.44 37.81 -5.77
C TYR A 180 7.33 37.01 -6.70
N LYS A 181 7.48 35.71 -6.42
CA LYS A 181 8.27 34.78 -7.24
C LYS A 181 7.33 34.05 -8.21
N PHE A 182 7.49 34.33 -9.51
CA PHE A 182 6.80 33.64 -10.60
C PHE A 182 7.44 32.27 -10.88
#